data_AF-A0A0M3JJN1-F1
#
_entry.id   AF-A0A0M3JJN1-F1
#
_cell.length_a   1.000
_cell.length_b   1.000
_cell.length_c   1.000
_cell.angle_alpha   90.00
_cell.angle_beta   90.00
_cell.angle_gamma   90.00
#
_symmetry.space_group_name_H-M   'P 1'
#
loop_
_entity.id
_entity.type
_entity.pdbx_description
1 polymer ?
#
loop_
_entity_poly.entity_id
_entity_poly.type
_entity_poly.pdbx_seq_one_letter_code
_entity_poly.pdbx_strand_id
1 'polypeptide(L)'
;KSLTADEEPYSSSTASSGTVTAKPASGPSSSSKEIHLLEELFEENSDSMLIELKKVPDQQLGMGIGKRNRGILVTSLQPGSIAAEKLKVADRLMAVNGLPVTDQLSAVTLVKASGERLCLQIARPRNVPTA
;
A
#
# COMPACT_ATOMS: atom_id res chain seq x y z
N LYS A 1 15.26 -21.48 69.39
CA LYS A 1 15.91 -20.40 68.61
C LYS A 1 15.00 -20.09 67.43
N SER A 2 14.43 -18.91 67.45
CA SER A 2 13.51 -18.35 66.45
C SER A 2 14.29 -17.69 65.30
N LEU A 3 13.53 -17.26 64.26
CA LEU A 3 13.89 -16.39 63.11
C LEU A 3 14.63 -17.09 61.95
N THR A 4 14.34 -16.84 60.66
CA THR A 4 13.49 -15.85 59.98
C THR A 4 13.05 -16.39 58.61
N ALA A 5 11.95 -15.88 58.08
CA ALA A 5 11.58 -15.96 56.66
C ALA A 5 12.43 -14.97 55.85
N ASP A 6 12.72 -15.25 54.58
CA ASP A 6 12.65 -14.26 53.50
C ASP A 6 12.70 -14.89 52.10
N GLU A 7 12.11 -14.15 51.18
CA GLU A 7 11.67 -14.42 49.81
C GLU A 7 12.81 -14.44 48.77
N GLU A 8 12.49 -14.87 47.54
CA GLU A 8 13.00 -14.40 46.23
C GLU A 8 13.28 -15.54 45.22
N PRO A 9 12.44 -15.73 44.18
CA PRO A 9 12.77 -16.60 43.06
C PRO A 9 13.72 -15.89 42.07
N TYR A 10 14.96 -16.36 41.98
CA TYR A 10 15.93 -15.89 40.99
C TYR A 10 15.59 -16.45 39.59
N SER A 11 14.78 -15.72 38.82
CA SER A 11 14.57 -16.02 37.40
C SER A 11 15.48 -15.14 36.55
N SER A 12 16.66 -15.68 36.19
CA SER A 12 17.60 -15.00 35.29
C SER A 12 17.13 -15.15 33.84
N SER A 13 16.47 -14.13 33.30
CA SER A 13 16.31 -13.95 31.85
C SER A 13 17.41 -13.02 31.37
N THR A 14 18.43 -13.56 30.71
CA THR A 14 19.46 -12.77 30.03
C THR A 14 18.89 -12.19 28.74
N ALA A 15 18.98 -10.87 28.64
CA ALA A 15 18.69 -10.11 27.44
C ALA A 15 19.64 -10.49 26.29
N SER A 16 19.11 -10.53 25.07
CA SER A 16 19.91 -10.31 23.87
C SER A 16 19.09 -9.57 22.83
N SER A 17 19.60 -8.37 22.56
CA SER A 17 19.18 -7.34 21.63
C SER A 17 18.61 -7.80 20.29
N GLY A 18 17.52 -7.15 19.92
CA GLY A 18 17.05 -7.00 18.55
C GLY A 18 16.06 -5.85 18.53
N THR A 19 16.57 -4.62 18.40
CA THR A 19 15.75 -3.43 18.18
C THR A 19 15.07 -3.53 16.81
N VAL A 20 13.87 -4.08 16.76
CA VAL A 20 12.90 -3.72 15.73
C VAL A 20 12.07 -2.58 16.30
N THR A 21 12.39 -1.37 15.87
CA THR A 21 11.52 -0.21 16.04
C THR A 21 10.30 -0.43 15.13
N ALA A 22 9.46 -1.39 15.49
CA ALA A 22 8.15 -1.54 14.89
C ALA A 22 7.29 -0.41 15.43
N LYS A 23 7.23 0.65 14.61
CA LYS A 23 6.24 1.74 14.58
C LYS A 23 4.92 1.31 15.24
N PRO A 24 4.35 2.13 16.15
CA PRO A 24 3.10 1.79 16.83
C PRO A 24 2.00 1.75 15.77
N ALA A 25 1.50 0.57 15.45
CA ALA A 25 0.28 0.45 14.66
C ALA A 25 -0.88 0.83 15.58
N SER A 26 -1.25 2.10 15.47
CA SER A 26 -2.46 2.71 15.98
C SER A 26 -3.65 1.77 15.83
N GLY A 27 -4.44 1.67 16.91
CA GLY A 27 -5.44 0.63 17.10
C GLY A 27 -6.59 0.62 16.08
N PRO A 28 -7.40 -0.44 16.09
CA PRO A 28 -8.57 -0.55 15.24
C PRO A 28 -9.66 0.34 15.82
N SER A 29 -9.83 1.55 15.29
CA SER A 29 -10.97 2.38 15.62
C SER A 29 -11.67 2.89 14.38
N SER A 30 -12.98 2.69 14.39
CA SER A 30 -13.98 3.38 13.59
C SER A 30 -14.25 2.83 12.18
N SER A 31 -15.27 1.99 12.12
CA SER A 31 -16.10 1.66 10.98
C SER A 31 -16.52 2.91 10.20
N SER A 32 -15.82 3.21 9.11
CA SER A 32 -16.25 4.06 7.99
C SER A 32 -15.39 3.69 6.78
N LYS A 33 -15.90 3.84 5.57
CA LYS A 33 -15.35 3.31 4.31
C LYS A 33 -14.06 4.02 3.87
N GLU A 34 -13.03 4.06 4.71
CA GLU A 34 -11.74 4.65 4.41
C GLU A 34 -10.84 3.58 3.81
N ILE A 35 -10.60 3.69 2.50
CA ILE A 35 -9.66 2.84 1.80
C ILE A 35 -8.27 3.26 2.24
N HIS A 36 -7.65 2.43 3.09
CA HIS A 36 -6.32 2.65 3.62
C HIS A 36 -5.25 2.03 2.70
N LEU A 37 -4.04 2.60 2.71
CA LEU A 37 -2.86 1.99 2.09
C LEU A 37 -2.59 0.63 2.73
N LEU A 38 -2.47 -0.40 1.91
CA LEU A 38 -2.06 -1.73 2.34
C LEU A 38 -0.57 -1.66 2.65
N GLU A 39 -0.21 -1.59 3.93
CA GLU A 39 1.19 -1.51 4.41
C GLU A 39 2.00 -2.73 3.95
N GLU A 40 1.36 -3.87 3.69
CA GLU A 40 1.98 -5.10 3.17
C GLU A 40 2.37 -5.00 1.68
N LEU A 41 1.74 -4.09 0.92
CA LEU A 41 2.02 -3.86 -0.49
C LEU A 41 2.92 -2.63 -0.64
N PHE A 42 4.20 -2.83 -0.37
CA PHE A 42 5.24 -1.85 -0.63
C PHE A 42 6.30 -2.41 -1.58
N GLU A 43 6.97 -1.51 -2.29
CA GLU A 43 8.10 -1.87 -3.14
C GLU A 43 9.36 -1.19 -2.60
N GLU A 44 10.38 -1.99 -2.33
CA GLU A 44 11.70 -1.51 -1.90
C GLU A 44 12.25 -0.54 -2.97
N ASN A 45 12.60 0.69 -2.57
CA ASN A 45 12.98 1.82 -3.43
C ASN A 45 11.82 2.56 -4.13
N SER A 46 10.58 2.39 -3.68
CA SER A 46 9.43 3.15 -4.18
C SER A 46 8.65 3.84 -3.06
N ASP A 47 7.98 4.94 -3.41
CA ASP A 47 7.00 5.62 -2.57
C ASP A 47 5.62 5.05 -2.80
N SER A 48 5.03 4.43 -1.77
CA SER A 48 3.61 4.05 -1.79
C SER A 48 2.73 5.28 -1.61
N MET A 49 1.78 5.48 -2.52
CA MET A 49 0.85 6.60 -2.52
C MET A 49 -0.55 6.11 -2.87
N LEU A 50 -1.56 6.68 -2.21
CA LEU A 50 -2.96 6.42 -2.52
C LEU A 50 -3.50 7.58 -3.35
N ILE A 51 -4.09 7.23 -4.49
CA ILE A 51 -4.63 8.18 -5.44
C ILE A 51 -6.12 7.93 -5.59
N GLU A 52 -6.93 8.94 -5.29
CA GLU A 52 -8.36 8.91 -5.58
C GLU A 52 -8.60 9.50 -6.97
N LEU A 53 -9.24 8.73 -7.83
CA LEU A 53 -9.73 9.14 -9.14
C LEU A 53 -11.25 9.22 -9.14
N LYS A 54 -11.80 10.25 -9.77
CA LYS A 54 -13.24 10.32 -10.07
C LYS A 54 -13.50 9.62 -11.39
N LYS A 55 -14.06 8.42 -11.33
CA LYS A 55 -14.45 7.64 -12.49
C LYS A 55 -15.84 8.10 -12.94
N VAL A 56 -15.99 8.44 -14.21
CA VAL A 56 -17.30 8.72 -14.80
C VAL A 56 -17.80 7.42 -15.46
N PRO A 57 -18.98 6.87 -15.07
CA PRO A 57 -19.57 5.78 -15.82
C PRO A 57 -19.81 6.30 -17.25
N ASP A 58 -19.37 5.54 -18.25
CA ASP A 58 -19.32 5.91 -19.69
C ASP A 58 -18.01 6.56 -20.19
N GLN A 59 -17.12 7.02 -19.32
CA GLN A 59 -15.82 7.57 -19.73
C GLN A 59 -14.65 6.62 -19.41
N GLN A 60 -13.71 6.52 -20.36
CA GLN A 60 -12.45 5.83 -20.10
C GLN A 60 -11.55 6.71 -19.20
N LEU A 61 -10.90 6.09 -18.21
CA LEU A 61 -9.94 6.77 -17.33
C LEU A 61 -8.74 7.34 -18.10
N GLY A 62 -8.48 6.85 -19.31
CA GLY A 62 -7.32 7.25 -20.12
C GLY A 62 -6.00 6.72 -19.58
N MET A 63 -5.99 5.53 -18.96
CA MET A 63 -4.78 4.88 -18.45
C MET A 63 -4.57 3.53 -19.12
N GLY A 64 -3.38 3.33 -19.68
CA GLY A 64 -2.89 2.05 -20.16
C GLY A 64 -2.06 1.35 -19.09
N ILE A 65 -2.52 0.20 -18.62
CA ILE A 65 -1.81 -0.64 -17.65
C ILE A 65 -1.22 -1.86 -18.35
N GLY A 66 0.04 -2.15 -18.07
CA GLY A 66 0.76 -3.31 -18.61
C GLY A 66 1.24 -4.24 -17.50
N LYS A 67 1.03 -5.55 -17.66
CA LYS A 67 1.55 -6.56 -16.74
C LYS A 67 3.05 -6.78 -16.96
N ARG A 68 3.83 -6.72 -15.87
CA ARG A 68 5.28 -6.99 -15.82
C ARG A 68 5.57 -8.06 -14.77
N ASN A 69 6.82 -8.56 -14.74
CA ASN A 69 7.24 -9.64 -13.84
C ASN A 69 6.93 -9.37 -12.36
N ARG A 70 7.07 -8.12 -11.89
CA ARG A 70 6.79 -7.76 -10.50
C ARG A 70 5.35 -7.27 -10.24
N GLY A 71 4.48 -7.16 -11.26
CA GLY A 71 3.12 -6.59 -11.08
C GLY A 71 2.65 -5.70 -12.23
N ILE A 72 1.65 -4.87 -11.98
CA ILE A 72 1.03 -4.00 -12.99
C ILE A 72 1.68 -2.62 -13.00
N LEU A 73 2.02 -2.11 -14.18
CA LEU A 73 2.67 -0.81 -14.35
C LEU A 73 1.87 0.08 -15.28
N VAL A 74 1.82 1.37 -14.99
CA VAL A 74 1.24 2.38 -15.88
C VAL A 74 2.20 2.59 -17.05
N THR A 75 1.79 2.14 -18.22
CA THR A 75 2.59 2.19 -19.47
C THR A 75 2.27 3.42 -20.30
N SER A 76 1.04 3.91 -20.24
CA SER A 76 0.59 5.06 -21.00
C SER A 76 -0.51 5.79 -20.26
N LEU A 77 -0.57 7.10 -20.44
CA LEU A 77 -1.60 7.98 -19.90
C LEU A 77 -2.05 8.91 -21.01
N GLN A 78 -3.36 9.00 -21.20
CA GLN A 78 -3.97 9.88 -22.19
C GLN A 78 -3.95 11.31 -21.65
N PRO A 79 -3.34 12.28 -22.36
CA PRO A 79 -3.33 13.66 -21.94
C PRO A 79 -4.75 14.22 -21.86
N GLY A 80 -5.04 14.97 -20.79
CA GLY A 80 -6.38 15.49 -20.50
C GLY A 80 -7.35 14.49 -19.86
N SER A 81 -6.88 13.30 -19.50
CA SER A 81 -7.67 12.34 -18.71
C SER A 81 -7.45 12.51 -17.21
N ILE A 82 -8.45 12.14 -16.41
CA ILE A 82 -8.38 12.18 -14.94
C ILE A 82 -7.22 11.33 -14.39
N ALA A 83 -6.85 10.25 -15.08
CA ALA A 83 -5.75 9.41 -14.66
C ALA A 83 -4.42 10.14 -14.89
N ALA A 84 -4.25 10.80 -16.04
CA ALA A 84 -3.03 11.54 -16.36
C ALA A 84 -2.79 12.74 -15.42
N GLU A 85 -3.85 13.33 -14.85
CA GLU A 85 -3.72 14.42 -13.89
C GLU A 85 -3.21 13.98 -12.52
N LYS A 86 -3.46 12.74 -12.11
CA LYS A 86 -3.10 12.24 -10.77
C LYS A 86 -1.96 11.21 -10.79
N LEU A 87 -1.95 10.33 -11.77
CA LEU A 87 -0.95 9.28 -11.97
C LEU A 87 0.15 9.73 -12.93
N LYS A 88 1.27 9.01 -12.91
CA LYS A 88 2.37 9.18 -13.85
C LYS A 88 2.69 7.87 -14.55
N VAL A 89 3.26 7.99 -15.74
CA VAL A 89 3.84 6.84 -16.44
C VAL A 89 4.97 6.27 -15.58
N ALA A 90 5.08 4.95 -15.56
CA ALA A 90 5.94 4.18 -14.67
C ALA A 90 5.51 4.08 -13.20
N ASP A 91 4.37 4.67 -12.82
CA ASP A 91 3.75 4.35 -11.54
C ASP A 91 3.29 2.89 -11.55
N ARG A 92 3.48 2.22 -10.41
CA ARG A 92 3.27 0.78 -10.29
C ARG A 92 2.01 0.52 -9.49
N LEU A 93 1.02 -0.10 -10.12
CA LEU A 93 -0.25 -0.35 -9.49
C LEU A 93 -0.15 -1.56 -8.57
N MET A 94 -0.31 -1.32 -7.26
CA MET A 94 -0.24 -2.35 -6.23
C MET A 94 -1.62 -2.82 -5.79
N ALA A 95 -2.56 -1.88 -5.63
CA ALA A 95 -3.94 -2.19 -5.25
C ALA A 95 -4.95 -1.25 -5.90
N VAL A 96 -6.18 -1.75 -6.03
CA VAL A 96 -7.33 -1.00 -6.51
C VAL A 96 -8.42 -1.07 -5.45
N ASN A 97 -8.88 0.06 -4.96
CA ASN A 97 -9.97 0.17 -3.99
C ASN A 97 -9.71 -0.61 -2.70
N GLY A 98 -8.44 -0.67 -2.25
CA GLY A 98 -8.01 -1.44 -1.08
C GLY A 98 -7.85 -2.94 -1.35
N LEU A 99 -7.86 -3.37 -2.61
CA LEU A 99 -7.68 -4.76 -3.00
C LEU A 99 -6.40 -4.95 -3.81
N PRO A 100 -5.47 -5.84 -3.39
CA PRO A 100 -4.24 -6.12 -4.12
C PRO A 100 -4.53 -6.58 -5.55
N VAL A 101 -3.75 -6.08 -6.50
CA VAL A 101 -3.83 -6.51 -7.91
C VAL A 101 -2.50 -6.99 -8.43
N THR A 102 -2.47 -8.25 -8.86
CA THR A 102 -1.33 -8.89 -9.52
C THR A 102 -1.49 -8.96 -11.04
N ASP A 103 -2.74 -8.90 -11.51
CA ASP A 103 -3.13 -9.16 -12.88
C ASP A 103 -3.91 -8.01 -13.48
N GLN A 104 -3.72 -7.81 -14.79
CA GLN A 104 -4.38 -6.75 -15.54
C GLN A 104 -5.89 -6.95 -15.56
N LEU A 105 -6.36 -8.20 -15.73
CA LEU A 105 -7.80 -8.51 -15.69
C LEU A 105 -8.41 -8.13 -14.34
N SER A 106 -7.77 -8.54 -13.24
CA SER A 106 -8.25 -8.23 -11.88
C SER A 106 -8.32 -6.73 -11.65
N ALA A 107 -7.29 -5.98 -12.06
CA ALA A 107 -7.30 -4.53 -12.00
C ALA A 107 -8.47 -3.92 -12.80
N VAL A 108 -8.70 -4.36 -14.04
CA VAL A 108 -9.81 -3.87 -14.86
C VAL A 108 -11.16 -4.22 -14.24
N THR A 109 -11.33 -5.43 -13.70
CA THR A 109 -12.56 -5.85 -13.02
C THR A 109 -12.85 -5.00 -11.79
N LEU A 110 -11.83 -4.72 -10.96
CA LEU A 110 -11.98 -3.87 -9.78
C LEU A 110 -12.25 -2.41 -10.14
N VAL A 111 -11.57 -1.89 -11.16
CA VAL A 111 -11.84 -0.56 -11.71
C VAL A 111 -13.26 -0.47 -12.26
N LYS A 112 -13.76 -1.52 -12.92
CA LYS A 112 -15.13 -1.59 -13.44
C LYS A 112 -16.17 -1.71 -12.32
N ALA A 113 -15.90 -2.54 -11.32
CA ALA A 113 -16.74 -2.73 -10.13
C ALA A 113 -16.77 -1.49 -9.22
N SER A 114 -15.70 -0.69 -9.23
CA SER A 114 -15.65 0.61 -8.58
C SER A 114 -16.63 1.59 -9.24
N GLY A 115 -17.33 2.35 -8.42
CA GLY A 115 -18.34 3.33 -8.85
C GLY A 115 -17.71 4.64 -9.31
N GLU A 116 -18.23 5.77 -8.80
CA GLU A 116 -17.74 7.10 -9.16
C GLU A 116 -16.38 7.45 -8.54
N ARG A 117 -15.99 6.76 -7.47
CA ARG A 117 -14.72 6.98 -6.77
C ARG A 117 -13.86 5.72 -6.83
N LEU A 118 -12.68 5.88 -7.40
CA LEU A 118 -11.70 4.84 -7.60
C LEU A 118 -10.43 5.19 -6.87
N CYS A 119 -10.15 4.50 -5.77
CA CYS A 119 -8.87 4.61 -5.08
C CYS A 119 -7.86 3.64 -5.70
N LEU A 120 -6.64 4.10 -5.95
CA LEU A 120 -5.56 3.30 -6.49
C LEU A 120 -4.35 3.46 -5.58
N GLN A 121 -3.84 2.35 -5.08
CA GLN A 121 -2.55 2.32 -4.41
C GLN A 121 -1.48 2.09 -5.45
N ILE A 122 -0.60 3.07 -5.61
CA ILE A 122 0.53 3.00 -6.51
C ILE A 122 1.83 3.07 -5.73
N ALA A 123 2.87 2.47 -6.29
CA ALA A 123 4.24 2.63 -5.88
C ALA A 123 4.97 3.43 -6.96
N ARG A 124 5.44 4.61 -6.61
CA ARG A 124 6.22 5.47 -7.50
C ARG A 124 7.70 5.16 -7.28
N PRO A 125 8.43 4.63 -8.28
CA PRO A 125 9.85 4.36 -8.12
C PRO A 125 10.59 5.67 -7.82
N ARG A 126 11.33 5.68 -6.71
CA ARG A 126 12.25 6.77 -6.41
C ARG A 126 13.38 6.62 -7.40
N ASN A 127 13.37 7.42 -8.46
CA ASN A 127 14.47 7.49 -9.40
C ASN A 127 15.66 8.17 -8.70
N VAL A 128 16.29 7.48 -7.75
CA VAL A 128 17.61 7.83 -7.27
C VAL A 128 18.53 7.65 -8.47
N PRO A 129 19.16 8.73 -9.00
CA PRO A 129 20.20 8.54 -9.98
C PRO A 129 21.32 7.78 -9.26
N THR A 130 21.47 6.50 -9.56
CA THR A 130 22.72 5.79 -9.30
C THR A 130 23.77 6.51 -10.14
N ALA A 131 24.53 7.38 -9.49
CA ALA A 131 25.71 8.05 -10.03
C ALA A 131 26.84 7.04 -10.24
#